data_AF-X5RWU6-F1
#
_entry.id   AF-X5RWU6-F1
#
_cell.length_a   1.000
_cell.length_b   1.000
_cell.length_c   1.000
_cell.angle_alpha   90.00
_cell.angle_beta   90.00
_cell.angle_gamma   90.00
#
_symmetry.space_group_name_H-M   'P 1'
#
loop_
_entity.id
_entity.type
_entity.pdbx_description
1 polymer ?
#
loop_
_entity_poly.entity_id
_entity_poly.type
_entity_poly.pdbx_seq_one_letter_code
_entity_poly.pdbx_strand_id
1 'polypeptide(L)'
;MIRRFLNDRRGNYALMTVITMVPLMGALALAIDYTDLLRQKQNMLNALDAAGIATAQQIVTGATDTAVKAYAKDFFEANLGRVKAANTALTVTLPNNNAGGGTLKLCAELTYHPYFLPAAAMMIGRTAADVTTSACSEIRLKNTLEVSLVLDNSGSMSTNGSGTGQPRIDLLKKAATELVNTMALQAAQMKQVTKPVQFSLVPFSASVNVGAPIPPAPLPTWLDTTGISPIHHQNFDWSTMTAAANATKWIEKVGSVYYQRGTGWGTDKDKEMTRFTLYQDMMATTCTKKNSNGTCKTSVVAKYEAWKGCVEARPYPYNDDDTSPTTGTPATMFVPMFAPDEAGNFWTDTTRTSTSTWGYANNWWIDYSDTLTVPKRQADMRKYFLTKPWDAAAAAADDGPNSACTTAAITPLQDITTTDGKKILTDAINAMAPTGNTNVPEGLAWGWRTVSSNEPFTQGRPNTERGNDKVVIVLTDGANTYSIGPSNDMTSNYAKNGSTYAAYGYTGPNFPKPVEPATRLFVNTTVAKTTYTATNYTAALDEQMQTLCANAKNSNILLMTVSLDLVSSKPAEKTAIDALKKCSSDSRFRKDPTDPSKPAKLYWNATGATLSQSFKEIADELSNLRIVS
;
A
#
# COMPACT_ATOMS: atom_id res chain seq x y z
N MET A 1 37.01 86.67 48.32
CA MET A 1 37.12 85.28 47.81
C MET A 1 35.91 84.40 48.20
N ILE A 2 35.41 84.44 49.44
CA ILE A 2 34.27 83.61 49.90
C ILE A 2 32.97 83.86 49.11
N ARG A 3 32.67 85.12 48.76
CA ARG A 3 31.50 85.47 47.92
C ARG A 3 31.55 84.91 46.48
N ARG A 4 32.75 84.61 45.97
CA ARG A 4 32.98 84.02 44.64
C ARG A 4 32.83 82.50 44.66
N PHE A 5 33.12 81.88 45.82
CA PHE A 5 32.91 80.45 46.08
C PHE A 5 31.43 80.10 46.28
N LEU A 6 30.68 80.95 46.99
CA LEU A 6 29.23 80.78 47.20
C LEU A 6 28.39 80.96 45.92
N ASN A 7 28.93 81.64 44.91
CA ASN A 7 28.28 81.82 43.59
C ASN A 7 28.78 80.82 42.53
N ASP A 8 29.68 79.90 42.86
CA ASP A 8 30.21 78.94 41.88
C ASP A 8 29.25 77.76 41.69
N ARG A 9 28.44 77.82 40.63
CA ARG A 9 27.46 76.78 40.26
C ARG A 9 28.06 75.60 39.49
N ARG A 10 29.38 75.57 39.24
CA ARG A 10 30.02 74.51 38.46
C ARG A 10 29.99 73.13 39.12
N GLY A 11 29.77 73.05 40.44
CA GLY A 11 29.56 71.78 41.18
C GLY A 11 28.18 71.15 41.03
N ASN A 12 27.18 71.86 40.51
CA ASN A 12 25.81 71.35 40.38
C ASN A 12 25.70 70.23 39.35
N TYR A 13 26.54 70.26 38.31
CA TYR A 13 26.64 69.16 37.34
C TYR A 13 27.15 67.89 37.99
N ALA A 14 28.17 67.94 38.84
CA ALA A 14 28.69 66.77 39.53
C ALA A 14 27.66 66.13 40.47
N LEU A 15 26.89 66.95 41.20
CA LEU A 15 25.80 66.49 42.08
C LEU A 15 24.66 65.83 41.30
N MET A 16 24.21 66.44 40.21
CA MET A 16 23.18 65.85 39.33
C MET A 16 23.69 64.57 38.65
N THR A 17 24.94 64.55 38.19
CA THR A 17 25.55 63.35 37.60
C THR A 17 25.58 62.19 38.59
N VAL A 18 26.02 62.40 39.83
CA VAL A 18 26.05 61.35 40.87
C VAL A 18 24.64 60.83 41.17
N ILE A 19 23.64 61.71 41.29
CA ILE A 19 22.25 61.31 41.53
C ILE A 19 21.68 60.50 40.37
N THR A 20 21.99 60.86 39.12
CA THR A 20 21.53 60.12 37.93
C THR A 20 22.32 58.84 37.64
N MET A 21 23.56 58.74 38.10
CA MET A 21 24.42 57.57 37.89
C MET A 21 23.91 56.35 38.66
N VAL A 22 23.36 56.54 39.87
CA VAL A 22 22.80 55.46 40.69
C VAL A 22 21.67 54.70 39.98
N PRO A 23 20.59 55.33 39.46
CA PRO A 23 19.54 54.62 38.74
C PRO A 23 20.00 54.04 37.39
N LEU A 24 20.95 54.70 36.70
CA LEU A 24 21.53 54.15 35.46
C LEU A 24 22.33 52.87 35.71
N MET A 25 23.16 52.83 36.76
CA MET A 25 23.89 51.62 37.14
C MET A 25 22.95 50.53 37.66
N GLY A 26 21.89 50.89 38.40
CA GLY A 26 20.85 49.96 38.80
C GLY A 26 20.14 49.32 37.60
N ALA A 27 19.81 50.10 36.58
CA ALA A 27 19.20 49.60 35.35
C ALA A 27 20.15 48.67 34.57
N LEU A 28 21.44 49.01 34.47
CA LEU A 28 22.46 48.17 33.83
C LEU A 28 22.63 46.83 34.57
N ALA A 29 22.71 46.87 35.90
CA ALA A 29 22.79 45.69 36.75
C ALA A 29 21.62 44.72 36.52
N LEU A 30 20.38 45.25 36.53
CA LEU A 30 19.18 44.46 36.24
C LEU A 30 19.19 43.90 34.81
N ALA A 31 19.66 44.68 33.83
CA ALA A 31 19.76 44.24 32.45
C ALA A 31 20.74 43.07 32.28
N ILE A 32 21.87 43.09 32.99
CA ILE A 32 22.86 42.00 32.97
C ILE A 32 22.27 40.73 33.59
N ASP A 33 21.67 40.83 34.79
CA ASP A 33 21.04 39.68 35.45
C ASP A 33 19.90 39.09 34.60
N TYR A 34 19.08 39.95 33.99
CA TYR A 34 18.00 39.52 33.08
C TYR A 34 18.54 38.82 31.83
N THR A 35 19.62 39.34 31.24
CA THR A 35 20.25 38.74 30.05
C THR A 35 20.84 37.37 30.38
N ASP A 36 21.48 37.21 31.54
CA ASP A 36 22.03 35.91 31.93
C ASP A 36 20.95 34.91 32.33
N LEU A 37 19.88 35.35 33.02
CA LEU A 37 18.69 34.53 33.27
C LEU A 37 18.12 33.97 31.96
N LEU A 38 17.92 34.82 30.95
CA LEU A 38 17.43 34.38 29.64
C LEU A 38 18.40 33.40 28.95
N ARG A 39 19.70 33.64 29.05
CA ARG A 39 20.72 32.74 28.50
C ARG A 39 20.69 31.37 29.17
N GLN A 40 20.61 31.31 30.49
CA GLN A 40 20.54 30.05 31.23
C GLN A 40 19.22 29.31 30.94
N LYS A 41 18.10 30.04 30.85
CA LYS A 41 16.81 29.49 30.44
C LYS A 41 16.87 28.87 29.05
N GLN A 42 17.50 29.53 28.08
CA GLN A 42 17.66 28.98 26.72
C GLN A 42 18.53 27.73 26.69
N ASN A 43 19.64 27.72 27.45
CA ASN A 43 20.51 26.53 27.54
C ASN A 43 19.76 25.36 28.19
N MET A 44 18.99 25.62 29.26
CA MET A 44 18.14 24.60 29.89
C MET A 44 17.11 24.03 28.91
N LEU A 45 16.44 24.89 28.12
CA LEU A 45 15.47 24.46 27.10
C LEU A 45 16.12 23.56 26.05
N ASN A 46 17.25 23.98 25.48
CA ASN A 46 17.98 23.19 24.49
C ASN A 46 18.42 21.82 25.06
N ALA A 47 18.88 21.80 26.32
CA ALA A 47 19.25 20.57 27.02
C ALA A 47 18.02 19.66 27.27
N LEU A 48 16.89 20.26 27.62
CA LEU A 48 15.62 19.57 27.88
C LEU A 48 15.08 18.89 26.61
N ASP A 49 15.10 19.60 25.47
CA ASP A 49 14.65 19.05 24.18
C ASP A 49 15.55 17.92 23.70
N ALA A 50 16.87 18.11 23.79
CA ALA A 50 17.84 17.07 23.42
C ALA A 50 17.71 15.82 24.30
N ALA A 51 17.57 16.00 25.62
CA ALA A 51 17.35 14.92 26.56
C ALA A 51 16.02 14.22 26.32
N GLY A 52 14.97 14.96 25.98
CA GLY A 52 13.67 14.40 25.64
C GLY A 52 13.77 13.42 24.47
N ILE A 53 14.40 13.82 23.35
CA ILE A 53 14.51 12.98 22.15
C ILE A 53 15.35 11.73 22.43
N ALA A 54 16.50 11.88 23.11
CA ALA A 54 17.37 10.77 23.45
C ALA A 54 16.67 9.77 24.40
N THR A 55 15.88 10.29 25.36
CA THR A 55 15.07 9.46 26.27
C THR A 55 13.96 8.74 25.53
N ALA A 56 13.28 9.40 24.58
CA ALA A 56 12.27 8.79 23.75
C ALA A 56 12.82 7.60 22.96
N GLN A 57 14.05 7.70 22.42
CA GLN A 57 14.73 6.60 21.75
C GLN A 57 14.99 5.41 22.70
N GLN A 58 15.43 5.66 23.95
CA GLN A 58 15.65 4.59 24.94
C GLN A 58 14.35 3.88 25.38
N ILE A 59 13.23 4.59 25.38
CA ILE A 59 11.92 3.97 25.61
C ILE A 59 11.57 3.03 24.45
N VAL A 60 11.87 3.42 23.21
CA VAL A 60 11.63 2.60 22.02
C VAL A 60 12.52 1.37 21.96
N THR A 61 13.76 1.44 22.44
CA THR A 61 14.68 0.29 22.52
C THR A 61 14.35 -0.69 23.67
N GLY A 62 13.32 -0.40 24.46
CA GLY A 62 12.82 -1.28 25.51
C GLY A 62 13.62 -1.24 26.82
N ALA A 63 14.30 -0.14 27.12
CA ALA A 63 14.94 0.07 28.41
C ALA A 63 13.91 0.10 29.55
N THR A 64 14.30 -0.31 30.76
CA THR A 64 13.41 -0.29 31.93
C THR A 64 13.11 1.14 32.36
N ASP A 65 11.93 1.40 32.94
CA ASP A 65 11.52 2.74 33.42
C ASP A 65 12.58 3.41 34.30
N THR A 66 13.27 2.64 35.15
CA THR A 66 14.35 3.12 36.01
C THR A 66 15.57 3.53 35.19
N ALA A 67 15.97 2.74 34.19
CA ALA A 67 17.09 3.05 33.31
C ALA A 67 16.78 4.26 32.41
N VAL A 68 15.55 4.38 31.92
CA VAL A 68 15.08 5.52 31.12
C VAL A 68 15.16 6.82 31.92
N LYS A 69 14.67 6.83 33.16
CA LYS A 69 14.75 8.02 34.02
C LYS A 69 16.18 8.41 34.37
N ALA A 70 17.05 7.43 34.63
CA ALA A 70 18.47 7.67 34.87
C ALA A 70 19.15 8.27 33.63
N TYR A 71 18.92 7.67 32.45
CA TYR A 71 19.45 8.15 31.19
C TYR A 71 18.98 9.57 30.84
N ALA A 72 17.70 9.87 31.06
CA ALA A 72 17.14 11.20 30.85
C ALA A 72 17.86 12.25 31.71
N LYS A 73 18.13 11.92 32.97
CA LYS A 73 18.86 12.79 33.89
C LYS A 73 20.30 12.98 33.46
N ASP A 74 21.02 11.90 33.17
CA ASP A 74 22.43 11.95 32.78
C ASP A 74 22.61 12.75 31.48
N PHE A 75 21.72 12.52 30.50
CA PHE A 75 21.75 13.24 29.22
C PHE A 75 21.40 14.72 29.40
N PHE A 76 20.40 15.04 30.21
CA PHE A 76 20.03 16.43 30.52
C PHE A 76 21.20 17.16 31.19
N GLU A 77 21.78 16.60 32.26
CA GLU A 77 22.88 17.20 33.00
C GLU A 77 24.14 17.38 32.15
N ALA A 78 24.43 16.44 31.24
CA ALA A 78 25.54 16.56 30.29
C ALA A 78 25.38 17.70 29.27
N ASN A 79 24.14 18.10 28.96
CA ASN A 79 23.83 19.11 27.93
C ASN A 79 23.51 20.51 28.50
N LEU A 80 23.55 20.71 29.82
CA LEU A 80 23.28 22.00 30.48
C LEU A 80 24.29 23.13 30.14
N GLY A 81 25.43 22.77 29.55
CA GLY A 81 26.47 23.72 29.14
C GLY A 81 27.08 24.47 30.33
N ARG A 82 26.73 25.76 30.48
CA ARG A 82 27.23 26.62 31.58
C ARG A 82 26.33 26.65 32.81
N VAL A 83 25.16 26.02 32.76
CA VAL A 83 24.24 25.91 33.89
C VAL A 83 24.71 24.78 34.80
N LYS A 84 24.76 25.02 36.11
CA LYS A 84 25.12 23.97 37.08
C LYS A 84 23.94 23.04 37.33
N ALA A 85 24.16 21.73 37.27
CA ALA A 85 23.13 20.72 37.55
C ALA A 85 22.47 20.91 38.94
N ALA A 86 23.24 21.36 39.95
CA ALA A 86 22.73 21.63 41.29
C ALA A 86 21.64 22.74 41.35
N ASN A 87 21.58 23.61 40.33
CA ASN A 87 20.58 24.67 40.23
C ASN A 87 19.36 24.25 39.38
N THR A 88 19.30 22.98 38.98
CA THR A 88 18.23 22.45 38.13
C THR A 88 17.58 21.23 38.76
N ALA A 89 16.27 21.10 38.62
CA ALA A 89 15.53 19.90 39.00
C ALA A 89 14.78 19.35 37.79
N LEU A 90 15.07 18.11 37.39
CA LEU A 90 14.39 17.43 36.28
C LEU A 90 13.31 16.48 36.81
N THR A 91 12.09 16.64 36.32
CA THR A 91 10.97 15.72 36.54
C THR A 91 10.62 15.02 35.23
N VAL A 92 10.71 13.69 35.22
CA VAL A 92 10.37 12.86 34.04
C VAL A 92 9.07 12.11 34.30
N THR A 93 8.04 12.46 33.54
CA THR A 93 6.75 11.76 33.55
C THR A 93 6.70 10.82 32.35
N LEU A 94 6.65 9.52 32.65
CA LEU A 94 6.54 8.49 31.62
C LEU A 94 5.10 8.40 31.07
N PRO A 95 4.94 7.93 29.82
CA PRO A 95 3.64 7.78 29.16
C PRO A 95 2.63 6.96 30.01
N ASN A 96 1.36 7.40 30.10
CA ASN A 96 0.26 6.64 30.74
C ASN A 96 -0.92 6.37 29.79
N ASN A 97 -1.77 5.39 30.14
CA ASN A 97 -2.75 4.73 29.24
C ASN A 97 -4.08 5.44 29.00
N ASN A 98 -4.26 6.70 29.38
CA ASN A 98 -5.57 7.33 29.27
C ASN A 98 -5.76 7.98 27.89
N ALA A 99 -6.57 7.31 27.07
CA ALA A 99 -7.12 7.77 25.79
C ALA A 99 -6.09 8.30 24.78
N GLY A 100 -5.51 7.35 24.04
CA GLY A 100 -4.96 7.65 22.73
C GLY A 100 -3.45 7.65 22.62
N GLY A 101 -2.67 7.10 23.54
CA GLY A 101 -1.20 6.99 23.48
C GLY A 101 -0.52 8.03 24.39
N GLY A 102 0.48 7.61 25.15
CA GLY A 102 1.02 8.47 26.21
C GLY A 102 2.07 9.48 25.73
N THR A 103 2.14 10.61 26.41
CA THR A 103 3.11 11.68 26.18
C THR A 103 4.28 11.52 27.16
N LEU A 104 5.51 11.50 26.66
CA LEU A 104 6.71 11.65 27.49
C LEU A 104 6.84 13.13 27.83
N LYS A 105 6.79 13.49 29.11
CA LYS A 105 6.89 14.89 29.55
C LYS A 105 8.10 15.05 30.46
N LEU A 106 9.07 15.85 30.01
CA LEU A 106 10.23 16.25 30.80
C LEU A 106 10.00 17.70 31.22
N CYS A 107 9.97 17.97 32.53
CA CYS A 107 9.93 19.32 33.05
C CYS A 107 11.20 19.62 33.84
N ALA A 108 11.86 20.72 33.53
CA ALA A 108 13.00 21.22 34.28
C ALA A 108 12.65 22.53 34.98
N GLU A 109 13.04 22.63 36.24
CA GLU A 109 13.02 23.87 37.01
C GLU A 109 14.44 24.39 37.19
N LEU A 110 14.67 25.68 36.92
CA LEU A 110 15.93 26.38 37.07
C LEU A 110 15.81 27.43 38.16
N THR A 111 16.70 27.35 39.15
CA THR A 111 16.89 28.37 40.19
C THR A 111 18.06 29.27 39.83
N TYR A 112 17.74 30.47 39.33
CA TYR A 112 18.74 31.49 38.99
C TYR A 112 19.05 32.36 40.19
N HIS A 113 20.33 32.50 40.50
CA HIS A 113 20.85 33.32 41.60
C HIS A 113 21.41 34.62 40.99
N PRO A 114 20.71 35.76 41.10
CA PRO A 114 21.13 37.00 40.45
C PRO A 114 22.37 37.60 41.12
N TYR A 115 23.29 38.16 40.34
CA TYR A 115 24.54 38.71 40.87
C TYR A 115 24.36 40.11 41.44
N PHE A 116 23.52 40.94 40.81
CA PHE A 116 23.41 42.37 41.13
C PHE A 116 22.05 42.76 41.71
N LEU A 117 21.00 41.96 41.52
CA LEU A 117 19.67 42.19 42.09
C LEU A 117 19.69 42.32 43.63
N PRO A 118 20.43 41.49 44.41
CA PRO A 118 20.49 41.66 45.86
C PRO A 118 21.08 43.00 46.29
N ALA A 119 22.13 43.46 45.60
CA ALA A 119 22.75 44.75 45.86
C ALA A 119 21.81 45.90 45.49
N ALA A 120 21.12 45.81 44.35
CA ALA A 120 20.14 46.80 43.93
C ALA A 120 18.93 46.87 44.88
N ALA A 121 18.43 45.72 45.36
CA ALA A 121 17.34 45.64 46.32
C ALA A 121 17.75 46.23 47.68
N MET A 122 18.97 45.96 48.14
CA MET A 122 19.49 46.51 49.40
C MET A 122 19.54 48.03 49.38
N MET A 123 19.89 48.66 48.24
CA MET A 123 19.93 50.11 48.10
C MET A 123 18.56 50.80 48.23
N ILE A 124 17.47 50.07 48.00
CA ILE A 124 16.09 50.57 48.15
C ILE A 124 15.40 50.02 49.41
N GLY A 125 16.17 49.45 50.35
CA GLY A 125 15.67 48.92 51.62
C GLY A 125 14.85 47.63 51.48
N ARG A 126 15.08 46.86 50.41
CA ARG A 126 14.40 45.58 50.15
C ARG A 126 15.39 44.41 50.13
N THR A 127 14.88 43.20 50.30
CA THR A 127 15.62 41.95 50.10
C THR A 127 15.26 41.36 48.73
N ALA A 128 16.24 40.80 48.03
CA ALA A 128 16.03 40.05 46.80
C ALA A 128 15.91 38.55 47.10
N ALA A 129 15.21 37.82 46.24
CA ALA A 129 15.12 36.37 46.25
C ALA A 129 15.63 35.80 44.92
N ASP A 130 16.00 34.52 44.94
CA ASP A 130 16.31 33.78 43.72
C ASP A 130 15.09 33.69 42.81
N VAL A 131 15.33 33.59 41.50
CA VAL A 131 14.28 33.52 40.49
C VAL A 131 14.17 32.08 40.01
N THR A 132 13.02 31.44 40.27
CA THR A 132 12.71 30.11 39.73
C THR A 132 11.97 30.23 38.41
N THR A 133 12.38 29.43 37.42
CA THR A 133 11.68 29.31 36.14
C THR A 133 11.53 27.86 35.76
N SER A 134 10.36 27.47 35.28
CA SER A 134 10.10 26.11 34.80
C SER A 134 9.91 26.07 33.29
N ALA A 135 10.37 25.00 32.65
CA ALA A 135 10.03 24.67 31.28
C ALA A 135 9.71 23.19 31.16
N CYS A 136 8.84 22.84 30.21
CA CYS A 136 8.53 21.45 29.90
C CYS A 136 8.70 21.19 28.40
N SER A 137 9.26 20.03 28.06
CA SER A 137 9.28 19.46 26.73
C SER A 137 8.37 18.23 26.72
N GLU A 138 7.49 18.16 25.72
CA GLU A 138 6.50 17.09 25.58
C GLU A 138 6.74 16.37 24.25
N ILE A 139 7.08 15.09 24.34
CA ILE A 139 7.37 14.24 23.20
C ILE A 139 6.29 13.17 23.10
N ARG A 140 5.68 13.10 21.93
CA ARG A 140 4.58 12.18 21.67
C ARG A 140 5.13 10.89 21.06
N LEU A 141 5.23 9.85 21.89
CA LEU A 141 5.53 8.49 21.44
C LEU A 141 4.28 7.88 20.80
N LYS A 142 3.91 8.34 19.61
CA LYS A 142 2.73 7.81 18.91
C LYS A 142 2.94 7.76 17.41
N ASN A 143 3.76 6.83 16.94
CA ASN A 143 3.60 6.37 15.58
C ASN A 143 3.28 4.87 15.64
N THR A 144 1.99 4.55 15.51
CA THR A 144 1.57 3.22 15.07
C THR A 144 1.99 3.06 13.61
N LEU A 145 2.25 1.82 13.21
CA LEU A 145 2.76 1.54 11.88
C LEU A 145 1.86 0.52 11.19
N GLU A 146 1.37 0.87 10.01
CA GLU A 146 0.60 -0.02 9.14
C GLU A 146 1.40 -0.25 7.86
N VAL A 147 1.84 -1.48 7.65
CA VAL A 147 2.74 -1.84 6.54
C VAL A 147 2.04 -2.80 5.59
N SER A 148 2.04 -2.49 4.29
CA SER A 148 1.67 -3.45 3.25
C SER A 148 2.91 -4.03 2.60
N LEU A 149 3.07 -5.36 2.69
CA LEU A 149 4.06 -6.10 1.92
C LEU A 149 3.46 -6.47 0.56
N VAL A 150 3.84 -5.74 -0.48
CA VAL A 150 3.44 -5.98 -1.87
C VAL A 150 4.54 -6.79 -2.53
N LEU A 151 4.33 -8.10 -2.62
CA LEU A 151 5.37 -9.07 -2.95
C LEU A 151 5.08 -9.73 -4.29
N ASP A 152 6.02 -9.60 -5.22
CA ASP A 152 5.96 -10.21 -6.55
C ASP A 152 6.01 -11.74 -6.44
N ASN A 153 5.03 -12.40 -7.04
CA ASN A 153 5.00 -13.85 -7.23
C ASN A 153 4.76 -14.23 -8.69
N SER A 154 5.21 -13.40 -9.63
CA SER A 154 5.23 -13.71 -11.05
C SER A 154 6.18 -14.87 -11.38
N GLY A 155 6.08 -15.40 -12.60
CA GLY A 155 6.88 -16.53 -13.06
C GLY A 155 8.39 -16.28 -13.03
N SER A 156 8.87 -15.03 -13.18
CA SER A 156 10.31 -14.71 -13.08
C SER A 156 10.89 -15.02 -11.70
N MET A 157 10.06 -15.02 -10.65
CA MET A 157 10.47 -15.32 -9.28
C MET A 157 10.85 -16.80 -9.07
N SER A 158 10.58 -17.68 -10.05
CA SER A 158 11.07 -19.06 -10.04
C SER A 158 12.55 -19.19 -10.44
N THR A 159 13.15 -18.12 -10.98
CA THR A 159 14.57 -18.12 -11.37
C THR A 159 15.46 -18.05 -10.13
N ASN A 160 16.67 -18.62 -10.24
CA ASN A 160 17.62 -18.61 -9.14
C ASN A 160 18.22 -17.22 -8.94
N GLY A 161 18.27 -16.80 -7.68
CA GLY A 161 18.84 -15.54 -7.26
C GLY A 161 20.36 -15.48 -7.44
N SER A 162 20.86 -14.29 -7.76
CA SER A 162 22.29 -14.08 -7.98
C SER A 162 23.08 -14.39 -6.70
N GLY A 163 24.09 -15.26 -6.81
CA GLY A 163 25.05 -15.55 -5.75
C GLY A 163 24.59 -16.56 -4.69
N THR A 164 23.37 -17.12 -4.78
CA THR A 164 22.83 -18.05 -3.78
C THR A 164 22.46 -19.43 -4.33
N GLY A 165 22.12 -19.52 -5.62
CA GLY A 165 21.64 -20.77 -6.24
C GLY A 165 20.25 -21.21 -5.77
N GLN A 166 19.51 -20.35 -5.07
CA GLN A 166 18.14 -20.59 -4.59
C GLN A 166 17.13 -19.79 -5.41
N PRO A 167 15.89 -20.27 -5.62
CA PRO A 167 14.83 -19.48 -6.27
C PRO A 167 14.62 -18.13 -5.57
N ARG A 168 14.42 -17.06 -6.36
CA ARG A 168 14.15 -15.71 -5.87
C ARG A 168 12.95 -15.66 -4.92
N ILE A 169 11.90 -16.43 -5.22
CA ILE A 169 10.71 -16.53 -4.37
C ILE A 169 11.03 -17.05 -2.96
N ASP A 170 11.95 -18.00 -2.81
CA ASP A 170 12.31 -18.56 -1.50
C ASP A 170 13.14 -17.57 -0.68
N LEU A 171 14.06 -16.85 -1.34
CA LEU A 171 14.82 -15.76 -0.74
C LEU A 171 13.88 -14.64 -0.26
N LEU A 172 12.89 -14.28 -1.08
CA LEU A 172 11.88 -13.29 -0.74
C LEU A 172 11.07 -13.68 0.48
N LYS A 173 10.54 -14.91 0.50
CA LYS A 173 9.77 -15.45 1.63
C LYS A 173 10.55 -15.40 2.93
N LYS A 174 11.83 -15.79 2.87
CA LYS A 174 12.74 -15.75 4.01
C LYS A 174 12.95 -14.33 4.51
N ALA A 175 13.33 -13.40 3.63
CA ALA A 175 13.61 -12.02 4.00
C ALA A 175 12.36 -11.29 4.55
N ALA A 176 11.19 -11.49 3.93
CA ALA A 176 9.92 -10.96 4.41
C ALA A 176 9.54 -11.52 5.79
N THR A 177 9.72 -12.83 6.00
CA THR A 177 9.49 -13.47 7.30
C THR A 177 10.44 -12.93 8.38
N GLU A 178 11.72 -12.72 8.05
CA GLU A 178 12.71 -12.12 8.96
C GLU A 178 12.35 -10.68 9.35
N LEU A 179 11.85 -9.86 8.41
CA LEU A 179 11.35 -8.52 8.69
C LEU A 179 10.15 -8.55 9.63
N VAL A 180 9.14 -9.36 9.35
CA VAL A 180 7.96 -9.52 10.22
C VAL A 180 8.39 -9.95 11.63
N ASN A 181 9.32 -10.90 11.74
CA ASN A 181 9.85 -11.35 13.02
C ASN A 181 10.55 -10.23 13.80
N THR A 182 11.44 -9.48 13.15
CA THR A 182 12.18 -8.37 13.76
C THR A 182 11.23 -7.27 14.24
N MET A 183 10.28 -6.87 13.39
CA MET A 183 9.30 -5.84 13.72
C MET A 183 8.37 -6.29 14.86
N ALA A 184 7.96 -7.55 14.90
CA ALA A 184 7.14 -8.11 15.97
C ALA A 184 7.85 -8.04 17.33
N LEU A 185 9.15 -8.34 17.38
CA LEU A 185 9.96 -8.25 18.61
C LEU A 185 10.05 -6.80 19.12
N GLN A 186 10.32 -5.85 18.22
CA GLN A 186 10.38 -4.42 18.56
C GLN A 186 9.00 -3.86 18.97
N ALA A 187 7.93 -4.38 18.39
CA ALA A 187 6.56 -3.96 18.67
C ALA A 187 6.05 -4.52 20.01
N ALA A 188 6.44 -5.75 20.38
CA ALA A 188 6.08 -6.38 21.65
C ALA A 188 6.63 -5.63 22.89
N GLN A 189 7.67 -4.82 22.72
CA GLN A 189 8.19 -3.94 23.78
C GLN A 189 7.24 -2.77 24.09
N MET A 190 6.31 -2.44 23.18
CA MET A 190 5.34 -1.34 23.35
C MET A 190 4.00 -1.82 23.91
N LYS A 191 4.00 -2.29 25.16
CA LYS A 191 2.80 -2.85 25.82
C LYS A 191 1.63 -1.86 26.00
N GLN A 192 1.85 -0.56 25.77
CA GLN A 192 0.89 0.51 26.04
C GLN A 192 0.11 1.00 24.79
N VAL A 193 0.33 0.40 23.62
CA VAL A 193 -0.33 0.78 22.37
C VAL A 193 -1.06 -0.41 21.79
N THR A 194 -2.37 -0.29 21.56
CA THR A 194 -3.17 -1.34 20.90
C THR A 194 -2.80 -1.41 19.43
N LYS A 195 -2.49 -2.62 18.92
CA LYS A 195 -2.04 -2.86 17.54
C LYS A 195 -0.94 -1.88 17.10
N PRO A 196 0.24 -1.92 17.76
CA PRO A 196 1.31 -0.96 17.52
C PRO A 196 1.92 -1.09 16.13
N VAL A 197 1.97 -2.31 15.60
CA VAL A 197 2.47 -2.61 14.27
C VAL A 197 1.55 -3.62 13.61
N GLN A 198 1.02 -3.27 12.45
CA GLN A 198 0.16 -4.14 11.64
C GLN A 198 0.77 -4.34 10.26
N PHE A 199 0.69 -5.57 9.77
CA PHE A 199 1.17 -5.92 8.44
C PHE A 199 0.08 -6.58 7.61
N SER A 200 -0.05 -6.18 6.35
CA SER A 200 -0.83 -6.88 5.33
C SER A 200 0.10 -7.48 4.29
N LEU A 201 -0.36 -8.51 3.58
CA LEU A 201 0.35 -9.13 2.47
C LEU A 201 -0.50 -9.05 1.21
N VAL A 202 0.09 -8.50 0.15
CA VAL A 202 -0.49 -8.45 -1.19
C VAL A 202 0.44 -9.22 -2.13
N PRO A 203 0.19 -10.52 -2.37
CA PRO A 203 0.86 -11.23 -3.45
C PRO A 203 0.28 -10.76 -4.79
N PHE A 204 1.13 -10.46 -5.77
CA PHE A 204 0.67 -9.99 -7.08
C PHE A 204 1.40 -10.67 -8.24
N SER A 205 0.64 -10.94 -9.31
CA SER A 205 1.14 -11.39 -10.61
C SER A 205 0.50 -10.54 -11.72
N ALA A 206 -0.15 -11.16 -12.72
CA ALA A 206 -0.95 -10.50 -13.73
C ALA A 206 -2.19 -9.80 -13.14
N SER A 207 -2.70 -10.34 -12.02
CA SER A 207 -3.88 -9.87 -11.30
C SER A 207 -3.71 -10.08 -9.79
N VAL A 208 -4.62 -9.52 -9.00
CA VAL A 208 -4.60 -9.64 -7.53
C VAL A 208 -5.88 -10.32 -7.04
N ASN A 209 -5.71 -11.26 -6.11
CA ASN A 209 -6.79 -12.04 -5.51
C ASN A 209 -7.24 -11.39 -4.20
N VAL A 210 -8.49 -10.94 -4.14
CA VAL A 210 -9.10 -10.29 -2.95
C VAL A 210 -9.76 -11.28 -2.00
N GLY A 211 -9.70 -12.58 -2.34
CA GLY A 211 -10.37 -13.65 -1.63
C GLY A 211 -11.80 -13.86 -2.12
N ALA A 212 -12.16 -15.12 -2.37
CA ALA A 212 -13.55 -15.50 -2.62
C ALA A 212 -14.32 -15.60 -1.30
N PRO A 213 -15.51 -14.97 -1.18
CA PRO A 213 -16.39 -15.17 -0.02
C PRO A 213 -16.70 -16.65 0.14
N ILE A 214 -16.55 -17.16 1.37
CA ILE A 214 -16.90 -18.55 1.68
C ILE A 214 -18.43 -18.62 1.83
N PRO A 215 -19.15 -19.39 1.00
CA PRO A 215 -20.59 -19.55 1.16
C PRO A 215 -20.95 -20.04 2.58
N PRO A 216 -22.03 -19.54 3.20
CA PRO A 216 -23.14 -18.77 2.62
C PRO A 216 -22.99 -17.24 2.73
N ALA A 217 -21.80 -16.71 3.02
CA ALA A 217 -21.61 -15.27 3.19
C ALA A 217 -22.06 -14.50 1.92
N PRO A 218 -22.83 -13.40 2.07
CA PRO A 218 -23.21 -12.58 0.93
C PRO A 218 -21.97 -11.95 0.28
N LEU A 219 -22.08 -11.64 -1.02
CA LEU A 219 -21.04 -10.92 -1.73
C LEU A 219 -20.87 -9.52 -1.11
N PRO A 220 -19.63 -9.06 -0.88
CA PRO A 220 -19.37 -7.71 -0.40
C PRO A 220 -19.97 -6.60 -1.29
N THR A 221 -20.43 -5.52 -0.67
CA THR A 221 -21.08 -4.38 -1.35
C THR A 221 -20.15 -3.57 -2.25
N TRP A 222 -18.84 -3.67 -2.03
CA TRP A 222 -17.82 -3.02 -2.86
C TRP A 222 -17.55 -3.75 -4.19
N LEU A 223 -18.07 -4.98 -4.35
CA LEU A 223 -18.08 -5.69 -5.63
C LEU A 223 -19.28 -5.25 -6.47
N ASP A 224 -19.12 -5.28 -7.80
CA ASP A 224 -20.23 -5.11 -8.72
C ASP A 224 -21.12 -6.36 -8.77
N THR A 225 -22.04 -6.44 -7.82
CA THR A 225 -22.99 -7.55 -7.69
C THR A 225 -24.23 -7.38 -8.57
N THR A 226 -24.38 -6.25 -9.24
CA THR A 226 -25.56 -5.90 -10.07
C THR A 226 -25.24 -5.72 -11.55
N GLY A 227 -23.96 -5.72 -11.90
CA GLY A 227 -23.46 -5.60 -13.27
C GLY A 227 -23.58 -4.21 -13.89
N ILE A 228 -23.57 -3.17 -13.05
CA ILE A 228 -23.75 -1.78 -13.48
C ILE A 228 -22.43 -1.06 -13.83
N SER A 229 -21.28 -1.63 -13.47
CA SER A 229 -19.97 -1.09 -13.85
C SER A 229 -19.81 -1.09 -15.37
N PRO A 230 -19.22 -0.04 -15.97
CA PRO A 230 -19.08 0.07 -17.42
C PRO A 230 -18.24 -1.05 -18.05
N ILE A 231 -17.45 -1.78 -17.25
CA ILE A 231 -16.59 -2.88 -17.71
C ILE A 231 -17.17 -4.27 -17.40
N HIS A 232 -18.30 -4.36 -16.68
CA HIS A 232 -18.81 -5.64 -16.20
C HIS A 232 -19.18 -6.59 -17.32
N HIS A 233 -19.82 -6.06 -18.36
CA HIS A 233 -20.22 -6.81 -19.55
C HIS A 233 -19.26 -6.59 -20.73
N GLN A 234 -18.05 -6.10 -20.47
CA GLN A 234 -17.01 -6.04 -21.50
C GLN A 234 -16.75 -7.48 -22.01
N ASN A 235 -16.59 -7.63 -23.32
CA ASN A 235 -16.39 -8.91 -24.02
C ASN A 235 -17.64 -9.79 -24.21
N PHE A 236 -18.81 -9.35 -23.75
CA PHE A 236 -20.04 -10.15 -23.83
C PHE A 236 -21.01 -9.59 -24.86
N ASP A 237 -21.38 -10.40 -25.84
CA ASP A 237 -22.44 -10.11 -26.81
C ASP A 237 -23.74 -10.80 -26.38
N TRP A 238 -24.64 -10.01 -25.79
CA TRP A 238 -25.97 -10.42 -25.40
C TRP A 238 -27.01 -10.31 -26.53
N SER A 239 -26.65 -9.72 -27.68
CA SER A 239 -27.60 -9.45 -28.78
C SER A 239 -28.17 -10.72 -29.42
N THR A 240 -27.53 -11.86 -29.19
CA THR A 240 -27.97 -13.18 -29.66
C THR A 240 -28.94 -13.88 -28.70
N MET A 241 -29.10 -13.38 -27.48
CA MET A 241 -29.95 -13.96 -26.42
C MET A 241 -31.27 -13.20 -26.27
N THR A 242 -32.07 -13.14 -27.33
CA THR A 242 -33.35 -12.41 -27.36
C THR A 242 -34.55 -13.35 -27.13
N ALA A 243 -35.69 -12.79 -26.70
CA ALA A 243 -36.95 -13.53 -26.57
C ALA A 243 -37.38 -14.21 -27.88
N ALA A 244 -37.07 -13.60 -29.03
CA ALA A 244 -37.36 -14.17 -30.35
C ALA A 244 -36.49 -15.39 -30.68
N ALA A 245 -35.22 -15.38 -30.24
CA ALA A 245 -34.31 -16.51 -30.41
C ALA A 245 -34.62 -17.66 -29.44
N ASN A 246 -34.98 -17.34 -28.19
CA ASN A 246 -35.37 -18.31 -27.18
C ASN A 246 -36.33 -17.69 -26.15
N ALA A 247 -37.63 -17.98 -26.30
CA ALA A 247 -38.66 -17.42 -25.42
C ALA A 247 -38.57 -17.89 -23.95
N THR A 248 -37.90 -19.01 -23.69
CA THR A 248 -37.78 -19.57 -22.33
C THR A 248 -36.50 -19.13 -21.63
N LYS A 249 -35.42 -18.79 -22.35
CA LYS A 249 -34.14 -18.39 -21.75
C LYS A 249 -33.47 -17.28 -22.57
N TRP A 250 -33.72 -16.03 -22.20
CA TRP A 250 -33.19 -14.84 -22.87
C TRP A 250 -32.74 -13.77 -21.86
N ILE A 251 -32.08 -12.73 -22.34
CA ILE A 251 -31.53 -11.63 -21.53
C ILE A 251 -32.14 -10.30 -21.98
N GLU A 252 -32.58 -9.50 -21.01
CA GLU A 252 -33.12 -8.16 -21.25
C GLU A 252 -32.25 -7.10 -20.60
N LYS A 253 -31.91 -6.03 -21.33
CA LYS A 253 -31.27 -4.86 -20.75
C LYS A 253 -32.32 -3.84 -20.30
N VAL A 254 -32.36 -3.51 -19.01
CA VAL A 254 -33.22 -2.46 -18.45
C VAL A 254 -32.33 -1.41 -17.78
N GLY A 255 -32.26 -0.22 -18.37
CA GLY A 255 -31.28 0.79 -17.96
C GLY A 255 -29.84 0.29 -18.15
N SER A 256 -29.07 0.25 -17.07
CA SER A 256 -27.69 -0.24 -17.06
C SER A 256 -27.56 -1.72 -16.68
N VAL A 257 -28.65 -2.37 -16.28
CA VAL A 257 -28.64 -3.75 -15.75
C VAL A 257 -29.13 -4.72 -16.82
N TYR A 258 -28.54 -5.91 -16.87
CA TYR A 258 -29.03 -7.03 -17.67
C TYR A 258 -29.78 -8.01 -16.77
N TYR A 259 -30.92 -8.52 -17.21
CA TYR A 259 -31.79 -9.41 -16.44
C TYR A 259 -32.02 -10.75 -17.15
N GLN A 260 -32.08 -11.81 -16.35
CA GLN A 260 -32.44 -13.17 -16.79
C GLN A 260 -33.95 -13.28 -17.00
N ARG A 261 -34.40 -13.43 -18.25
CA ARG A 261 -35.84 -13.49 -18.59
C ARG A 261 -36.27 -14.83 -19.19
N GLY A 262 -37.51 -15.21 -18.89
CA GLY A 262 -38.12 -16.47 -19.31
C GLY A 262 -38.06 -17.57 -18.23
N THR A 263 -38.91 -18.58 -18.39
CA THR A 263 -39.11 -19.65 -17.37
C THR A 263 -37.93 -20.61 -17.25
N GLY A 264 -37.06 -20.66 -18.25
CA GLY A 264 -35.87 -21.52 -18.31
C GLY A 264 -34.76 -21.14 -17.34
N TRP A 265 -34.84 -19.98 -16.68
CA TRP A 265 -33.95 -19.59 -15.58
C TRP A 265 -34.41 -20.12 -14.21
N GLY A 266 -35.60 -20.74 -14.12
CA GLY A 266 -36.10 -21.29 -12.87
C GLY A 266 -36.21 -20.24 -11.76
N THR A 267 -35.55 -20.49 -10.63
CA THR A 267 -35.51 -19.58 -9.47
C THR A 267 -34.69 -18.31 -9.71
N ASP A 268 -33.90 -18.27 -10.77
CA ASP A 268 -33.08 -17.10 -11.15
C ASP A 268 -33.77 -16.21 -12.19
N LYS A 269 -35.02 -16.54 -12.56
CA LYS A 269 -35.85 -15.66 -13.37
C LYS A 269 -35.96 -14.29 -12.70
N ASP A 270 -35.78 -13.26 -13.50
CA ASP A 270 -35.83 -11.84 -13.17
C ASP A 270 -34.67 -11.34 -12.29
N LYS A 271 -33.65 -12.15 -12.03
CA LYS A 271 -32.40 -11.72 -11.38
C LYS A 271 -31.43 -11.05 -12.36
N GLU A 272 -30.51 -10.27 -11.80
CA GLU A 272 -29.45 -9.59 -12.53
C GLU A 272 -28.45 -10.60 -13.13
N MET A 273 -28.23 -10.52 -14.43
CA MET A 273 -27.16 -11.23 -15.12
C MET A 273 -25.84 -10.53 -14.81
N THR A 274 -24.93 -11.24 -14.15
CA THR A 274 -23.62 -10.76 -13.77
C THR A 274 -22.55 -11.81 -14.04
N ARG A 275 -21.27 -11.45 -13.90
CA ARG A 275 -20.19 -12.44 -13.92
C ARG A 275 -20.33 -13.48 -12.81
N PHE A 276 -20.91 -13.12 -11.66
CA PHE A 276 -21.21 -14.09 -10.60
C PHE A 276 -22.29 -15.08 -11.03
N THR A 277 -23.35 -14.63 -11.70
CA THR A 277 -24.36 -15.56 -12.22
C THR A 277 -23.79 -16.43 -13.35
N LEU A 278 -22.85 -15.92 -14.16
CA LEU A 278 -22.12 -16.77 -15.13
C LEU A 278 -21.38 -17.94 -14.46
N TYR A 279 -20.66 -17.70 -13.36
CA TYR A 279 -20.06 -18.80 -12.58
C TYR A 279 -21.10 -19.76 -11.98
N GLN A 280 -22.31 -19.28 -11.69
CA GLN A 280 -23.40 -20.12 -11.17
C GLN A 280 -24.06 -20.96 -12.25
N ASP A 281 -24.22 -20.41 -13.45
CA ASP A 281 -24.96 -21.02 -14.57
C ASP A 281 -24.11 -21.89 -15.48
N MET A 282 -22.78 -21.73 -15.41
CA MET A 282 -21.86 -22.53 -16.20
C MET A 282 -21.70 -23.93 -15.58
N MET A 283 -22.31 -24.92 -16.21
CA MET A 283 -22.45 -26.27 -15.67
C MET A 283 -21.57 -27.28 -16.40
N ALA A 284 -21.08 -28.27 -15.65
CA ALA A 284 -20.36 -29.43 -16.16
C ALA A 284 -20.93 -30.72 -15.58
N THR A 285 -20.92 -31.75 -16.40
CA THR A 285 -21.28 -33.10 -16.00
C THR A 285 -20.03 -33.83 -15.53
N THR A 286 -20.04 -34.41 -14.33
CA THR A 286 -18.94 -35.25 -13.82
C THR A 286 -19.43 -36.68 -13.67
N CYS A 287 -18.67 -37.63 -14.22
CA CYS A 287 -18.99 -39.03 -14.06
C CYS A 287 -18.55 -39.53 -12.68
N THR A 288 -19.50 -39.93 -11.83
CA THR A 288 -19.22 -40.43 -10.47
C THR A 288 -19.05 -41.95 -10.45
N LYS A 289 -19.64 -42.67 -11.41
CA LYS A 289 -19.48 -44.12 -11.57
C LYS A 289 -19.41 -44.49 -13.05
N LYS A 290 -18.44 -45.33 -13.42
CA LYS A 290 -18.28 -45.87 -14.78
C LYS A 290 -18.75 -47.32 -14.84
N ASN A 291 -19.24 -47.74 -16.01
CA ASN A 291 -19.42 -49.15 -16.37
C ASN A 291 -18.06 -49.80 -16.64
N SER A 292 -18.02 -51.13 -16.71
CA SER A 292 -16.81 -51.90 -17.05
C SER A 292 -16.24 -51.58 -18.43
N ASN A 293 -17.07 -51.13 -19.37
CA ASN A 293 -16.67 -50.67 -20.70
C ASN A 293 -16.19 -49.20 -20.73
N GLY A 294 -16.01 -48.56 -19.57
CA GLY A 294 -15.55 -47.17 -19.46
C GLY A 294 -16.62 -46.10 -19.67
N THR A 295 -17.83 -46.45 -20.13
CA THR A 295 -18.94 -45.50 -20.29
C THR A 295 -19.43 -44.99 -18.94
N CYS A 296 -19.94 -43.75 -18.89
CA CYS A 296 -20.48 -43.22 -17.66
C CYS A 296 -21.81 -43.90 -17.28
N LYS A 297 -21.88 -44.45 -16.07
CA LYS A 297 -23.08 -45.08 -15.51
C LYS A 297 -23.90 -44.10 -14.67
N THR A 298 -23.21 -43.27 -13.88
CA THR A 298 -23.84 -42.28 -13.01
C THR A 298 -23.07 -41.00 -13.14
N SER A 299 -23.78 -39.91 -13.46
CA SER A 299 -23.22 -38.57 -13.54
C SER A 299 -23.95 -37.62 -12.62
N VAL A 300 -23.26 -36.54 -12.28
CA VAL A 300 -23.83 -35.39 -11.59
C VAL A 300 -23.57 -34.15 -12.42
N VAL A 301 -24.50 -33.21 -12.45
CA VAL A 301 -24.28 -31.89 -13.03
C VAL A 301 -23.97 -30.94 -11.89
N ALA A 302 -22.85 -30.25 -11.98
CA ALA A 302 -22.39 -29.28 -11.00
C ALA A 302 -21.82 -28.05 -11.70
N LYS A 303 -21.58 -26.98 -10.94
CA LYS A 303 -20.89 -25.79 -11.43
C LYS A 303 -19.52 -26.19 -11.96
N TYR A 304 -19.15 -25.68 -13.13
CA TYR A 304 -17.87 -26.00 -13.77
C TYR A 304 -16.70 -25.50 -12.94
N GLU A 305 -16.79 -24.25 -12.46
CA GLU A 305 -15.74 -23.60 -11.70
C GLU A 305 -16.35 -22.51 -10.81
N ALA A 306 -15.72 -22.21 -9.68
CA ALA A 306 -16.09 -21.09 -8.83
C ALA A 306 -15.19 -19.88 -9.09
N TRP A 307 -15.67 -18.68 -8.80
CA TRP A 307 -14.81 -17.50 -8.81
C TRP A 307 -13.71 -17.64 -7.75
N LYS A 308 -12.44 -17.53 -8.16
CA LYS A 308 -11.27 -17.74 -7.29
C LYS A 308 -10.87 -16.52 -6.46
N GLY A 309 -11.56 -15.39 -6.64
CA GLY A 309 -11.36 -14.19 -5.84
C GLY A 309 -10.62 -13.05 -6.53
N CYS A 310 -10.20 -13.15 -7.79
CA CYS A 310 -9.55 -12.03 -8.49
C CYS A 310 -10.54 -11.03 -9.08
N VAL A 311 -10.16 -9.76 -9.08
CA VAL A 311 -10.96 -8.66 -9.64
C VAL A 311 -10.17 -7.94 -10.74
N GLU A 312 -10.91 -7.32 -11.66
CA GLU A 312 -10.32 -6.49 -12.70
C GLU A 312 -9.90 -5.11 -12.16
N ALA A 313 -8.90 -4.51 -12.82
CA ALA A 313 -8.51 -3.13 -12.61
C ALA A 313 -9.69 -2.20 -12.95
N ARG A 314 -9.95 -1.23 -12.08
CA ARG A 314 -11.07 -0.30 -12.25
C ARG A 314 -10.88 0.57 -13.51
N PRO A 315 -11.96 1.10 -14.10
CA PRO A 315 -11.85 2.12 -15.15
C PRO A 315 -11.12 3.38 -14.63
N TYR A 316 -10.31 4.00 -15.49
CA TYR A 316 -9.73 5.33 -15.22
C TYR A 316 -10.82 6.36 -14.93
N PRO A 317 -10.64 7.26 -13.92
CA PRO A 317 -9.41 7.48 -13.14
C PRO A 317 -9.21 6.57 -11.91
N TYR A 318 -10.12 5.62 -11.66
CA TYR A 318 -10.17 4.89 -10.40
C TYR A 318 -9.21 3.69 -10.32
N ASN A 319 -8.53 3.30 -11.41
CA ASN A 319 -7.43 2.33 -11.33
C ASN A 319 -6.28 2.85 -10.45
N ASP A 320 -5.99 4.14 -10.54
CA ASP A 320 -4.78 4.75 -9.95
C ASP A 320 -5.06 5.50 -8.63
N ASP A 321 -6.20 5.25 -8.00
CA ASP A 321 -6.60 5.87 -6.74
C ASP A 321 -7.20 4.86 -5.73
N ASP A 322 -7.55 5.38 -4.55
CA ASP A 322 -8.18 4.65 -3.46
C ASP A 322 -9.63 5.14 -3.20
N THR A 323 -10.31 5.63 -4.24
CA THR A 323 -11.70 6.08 -4.13
C THR A 323 -12.61 4.93 -3.68
N SER A 324 -13.50 5.15 -2.70
CA SER A 324 -14.38 4.08 -2.21
C SER A 324 -15.40 3.62 -3.27
N PRO A 325 -15.64 2.31 -3.40
CA PRO A 325 -16.67 1.74 -4.27
C PRO A 325 -18.08 2.22 -3.92
N THR A 326 -18.87 2.64 -4.90
CA THR A 326 -20.27 3.02 -4.70
C THR A 326 -21.12 2.71 -5.93
N THR A 327 -22.39 2.37 -5.73
CA THR A 327 -23.35 2.20 -6.84
C THR A 327 -23.73 3.53 -7.51
N GLY A 328 -23.57 4.66 -6.81
CA GLY A 328 -23.79 6.00 -7.36
C GLY A 328 -22.76 6.39 -8.42
N THR A 329 -21.55 5.83 -8.35
CA THR A 329 -20.49 5.97 -9.34
C THR A 329 -20.00 4.57 -9.74
N PRO A 330 -20.71 3.82 -10.61
CA PRO A 330 -20.43 2.41 -10.88
C PRO A 330 -18.99 2.07 -11.30
N ALA A 331 -18.28 3.04 -11.91
CA ALA A 331 -16.87 2.88 -12.28
C ALA A 331 -15.92 2.75 -11.07
N THR A 332 -16.34 3.06 -9.84
CA THR A 332 -15.52 2.85 -8.63
C THR A 332 -15.63 1.43 -8.07
N MET A 333 -16.59 0.63 -8.55
CA MET A 333 -16.81 -0.74 -8.07
C MET A 333 -15.85 -1.74 -8.70
N PHE A 334 -15.55 -2.80 -7.93
CA PHE A 334 -14.67 -3.87 -8.39
C PHE A 334 -15.46 -4.96 -9.11
N VAL A 335 -15.05 -5.28 -10.33
CA VAL A 335 -15.68 -6.31 -11.16
C VAL A 335 -14.93 -7.63 -10.97
N PRO A 336 -15.61 -8.76 -10.67
CA PRO A 336 -14.93 -10.05 -10.60
C PRO A 336 -14.34 -10.40 -11.97
N MET A 337 -13.11 -10.90 -11.98
CA MET A 337 -12.50 -11.39 -13.22
C MET A 337 -13.33 -12.52 -13.82
N PHE A 338 -13.48 -12.49 -15.14
CA PHE A 338 -14.04 -13.58 -15.93
C PHE A 338 -13.33 -13.51 -17.28
N ALA A 339 -12.28 -14.31 -17.44
CA ALA A 339 -11.57 -14.43 -18.71
C ALA A 339 -12.49 -15.16 -19.71
N PRO A 340 -13.00 -14.47 -20.75
CA PRO A 340 -13.88 -15.14 -21.69
C PRO A 340 -13.08 -16.20 -22.44
N ASP A 341 -13.74 -17.32 -22.70
CA ASP A 341 -13.27 -18.34 -23.63
C ASP A 341 -12.90 -17.75 -25.00
N GLU A 342 -11.63 -17.92 -25.37
CA GLU A 342 -11.05 -17.51 -26.64
C GLU A 342 -11.46 -18.45 -27.77
N ALA A 343 -11.49 -17.93 -29.00
CA ALA A 343 -12.02 -18.68 -30.13
C ALA A 343 -11.26 -19.99 -30.37
N GLY A 344 -12.04 -21.05 -30.57
CA GLY A 344 -11.55 -22.41 -30.57
C GLY A 344 -12.67 -23.34 -30.18
N ASN A 345 -12.39 -24.64 -30.24
CA ASN A 345 -13.38 -25.60 -29.78
C ASN A 345 -12.76 -26.67 -28.92
N PHE A 346 -12.95 -26.55 -27.61
CA PHE A 346 -12.34 -27.46 -26.66
C PHE A 346 -13.07 -28.82 -26.56
N TRP A 347 -14.33 -28.88 -26.96
CA TRP A 347 -15.03 -30.15 -27.20
C TRP A 347 -16.07 -30.01 -28.29
N THR A 348 -16.33 -31.10 -29.01
CA THR A 348 -17.39 -31.16 -30.02
C THR A 348 -18.62 -31.85 -29.46
N ASP A 349 -19.78 -31.62 -30.08
CA ASP A 349 -20.99 -32.40 -29.84
C ASP A 349 -21.67 -32.77 -31.17
N THR A 350 -22.81 -33.46 -31.10
CA THR A 350 -23.54 -33.93 -32.29
C THR A 350 -24.01 -32.82 -33.22
N THR A 351 -24.05 -31.58 -32.74
CA THR A 351 -24.48 -30.39 -33.49
C THR A 351 -23.31 -29.46 -33.85
N ARG A 352 -22.12 -29.68 -33.26
CA ARG A 352 -20.97 -28.77 -33.34
C ARG A 352 -19.67 -29.54 -33.46
N THR A 353 -19.11 -29.51 -34.66
CA THR A 353 -17.98 -30.38 -35.06
C THR A 353 -16.70 -29.63 -35.40
N SER A 354 -16.58 -28.33 -35.11
CA SER A 354 -15.37 -27.57 -35.41
C SER A 354 -14.13 -28.16 -34.77
N THR A 355 -13.05 -28.21 -35.54
CA THR A 355 -11.69 -28.55 -35.09
C THR A 355 -10.70 -27.41 -35.38
N SER A 356 -11.20 -26.24 -35.77
CA SER A 356 -10.33 -25.09 -36.04
C SER A 356 -9.77 -24.58 -34.72
N THR A 357 -8.44 -24.52 -34.63
CA THR A 357 -7.73 -24.02 -33.45
C THR A 357 -6.88 -22.83 -33.88
N TRP A 358 -7.05 -21.71 -33.19
CA TRP A 358 -6.39 -20.43 -33.53
C TRP A 358 -5.18 -20.12 -32.65
N GLY A 359 -4.61 -21.10 -31.94
CA GLY A 359 -3.41 -20.90 -31.12
C GLY A 359 -3.60 -19.96 -29.92
N TYR A 360 -4.85 -19.69 -29.56
CA TYR A 360 -5.23 -19.02 -28.32
C TYR A 360 -4.94 -19.92 -27.12
N ALA A 361 -4.41 -19.31 -26.05
CA ALA A 361 -4.05 -20.05 -24.85
C ALA A 361 -5.29 -20.34 -23.98
N ASN A 362 -6.22 -19.39 -23.87
CA ASN A 362 -7.39 -19.51 -23.01
C ASN A 362 -8.64 -19.95 -23.78
N ASN A 363 -8.53 -21.03 -24.58
CA ASN A 363 -9.65 -21.72 -25.22
C ASN A 363 -10.06 -22.92 -24.35
N TRP A 364 -11.09 -22.72 -23.52
CA TRP A 364 -11.48 -23.62 -22.44
C TRP A 364 -12.95 -24.02 -22.50
N TRP A 365 -13.69 -23.49 -23.46
CA TRP A 365 -15.11 -23.74 -23.68
C TRP A 365 -15.41 -24.13 -25.14
N ILE A 366 -16.68 -24.39 -25.43
CA ILE A 366 -17.17 -24.69 -26.78
C ILE A 366 -17.64 -23.40 -27.47
N ASP A 367 -17.34 -23.24 -28.75
CA ASP A 367 -17.96 -22.20 -29.57
C ASP A 367 -19.44 -22.52 -29.86
N TYR A 368 -20.32 -21.51 -29.84
CA TYR A 368 -21.74 -21.74 -30.10
C TYR A 368 -22.03 -22.07 -31.57
N SER A 369 -21.39 -21.38 -32.53
CA SER A 369 -21.62 -21.60 -33.96
C SER A 369 -20.40 -21.34 -34.80
N ASP A 370 -20.11 -22.28 -35.71
CA ASP A 370 -19.01 -22.15 -36.64
C ASP A 370 -19.19 -21.10 -37.75
N THR A 371 -20.43 -20.66 -37.95
CA THR A 371 -20.76 -19.68 -38.99
C THR A 371 -20.35 -18.25 -38.61
N LEU A 372 -20.05 -18.01 -37.34
CA LEU A 372 -19.65 -16.71 -36.83
C LEU A 372 -18.17 -16.42 -37.14
N THR A 373 -17.86 -15.16 -37.38
CA THR A 373 -16.47 -14.67 -37.42
C THR A 373 -15.81 -14.87 -36.05
N VAL A 374 -14.50 -15.08 -36.01
CA VAL A 374 -13.72 -15.31 -34.78
C VAL A 374 -14.02 -14.31 -33.64
N PRO A 375 -14.07 -12.98 -33.85
CA PRO A 375 -14.45 -12.04 -32.79
C PRO A 375 -15.87 -12.27 -32.22
N LYS A 376 -16.83 -12.61 -33.09
CA LYS A 376 -18.23 -12.87 -32.69
C LYS A 376 -18.37 -14.18 -31.92
N ARG A 377 -17.57 -15.20 -32.24
CA ARG A 377 -17.53 -16.47 -31.51
C ARG A 377 -17.06 -16.28 -30.07
N GLN A 378 -15.97 -15.52 -29.91
CA GLN A 378 -15.41 -15.21 -28.58
C GLN A 378 -16.43 -14.47 -27.70
N ALA A 379 -17.16 -13.51 -28.28
CA ALA A 379 -18.13 -12.71 -27.54
C ALA A 379 -19.51 -13.37 -27.34
N ASP A 380 -19.85 -14.46 -28.05
CA ASP A 380 -21.20 -15.04 -28.03
C ASP A 380 -21.53 -15.70 -26.69
N MET A 381 -22.43 -15.09 -25.92
CA MET A 381 -22.75 -15.54 -24.57
C MET A 381 -23.56 -16.84 -24.49
N ARG A 382 -24.20 -17.25 -25.59
CA ARG A 382 -25.00 -18.48 -25.61
C ARG A 382 -24.19 -19.72 -25.21
N LYS A 383 -22.88 -19.70 -25.45
CA LYS A 383 -22.02 -20.85 -25.17
C LYS A 383 -21.94 -21.21 -23.69
N TYR A 384 -21.94 -20.24 -22.78
CA TYR A 384 -21.77 -20.49 -21.35
C TYR A 384 -22.99 -21.11 -20.66
N PHE A 385 -24.13 -21.16 -21.34
CA PHE A 385 -25.37 -21.76 -20.81
C PHE A 385 -25.61 -23.19 -21.26
N LEU A 386 -24.58 -23.82 -21.84
CA LEU A 386 -24.55 -25.21 -22.21
C LEU A 386 -23.87 -26.03 -21.12
N THR A 387 -24.24 -27.30 -21.00
CA THR A 387 -23.61 -28.19 -20.02
C THR A 387 -22.42 -28.91 -20.64
N LYS A 388 -21.22 -28.72 -20.07
CA LYS A 388 -20.01 -29.44 -20.50
C LYS A 388 -20.17 -30.96 -20.27
N PRO A 389 -19.97 -31.82 -21.29
CA PRO A 389 -20.00 -33.28 -21.12
C PRO A 389 -18.89 -33.80 -20.20
N TRP A 390 -19.08 -34.99 -19.63
CA TRP A 390 -18.12 -35.58 -18.67
C TRP A 390 -16.82 -36.09 -19.30
N ASP A 391 -16.88 -36.42 -20.58
CA ASP A 391 -15.79 -36.95 -21.40
C ASP A 391 -15.15 -35.87 -22.29
N ALA A 392 -15.69 -34.64 -22.26
CA ALA A 392 -15.06 -33.49 -22.89
C ALA A 392 -13.67 -33.26 -22.28
N ALA A 393 -12.71 -32.88 -23.11
CA ALA A 393 -11.34 -32.58 -22.69
C ALA A 393 -11.33 -31.62 -21.48
N ALA A 394 -10.25 -31.67 -20.68
CA ALA A 394 -10.01 -30.75 -19.56
C ALA A 394 -9.01 -29.67 -20.00
N ALA A 395 -9.35 -28.39 -19.76
CA ALA A 395 -8.50 -27.26 -20.12
C ALA A 395 -7.14 -27.37 -19.41
N ALA A 396 -6.10 -26.69 -19.92
CA ALA A 396 -4.79 -26.74 -19.29
C ALA A 396 -4.81 -26.05 -17.92
N ALA A 397 -3.74 -26.22 -17.15
CA ALA A 397 -3.58 -25.51 -15.87
C ALA A 397 -3.46 -24.00 -16.13
N ASP A 398 -4.17 -23.17 -15.35
CA ASP A 398 -4.30 -21.70 -15.51
C ASP A 398 -5.15 -21.22 -16.72
N ASP A 399 -5.91 -22.14 -17.33
CA ASP A 399 -6.99 -21.83 -18.26
C ASP A 399 -8.33 -21.70 -17.53
N GLY A 400 -9.33 -21.18 -18.23
CA GLY A 400 -10.69 -21.10 -17.73
C GLY A 400 -11.17 -19.68 -17.48
N PRO A 401 -12.35 -19.52 -16.87
CA PRO A 401 -12.89 -18.21 -16.51
C PRO A 401 -12.02 -17.48 -15.48
N ASN A 402 -11.16 -18.19 -14.73
CA ASN A 402 -10.22 -17.63 -13.76
C ASN A 402 -8.79 -17.50 -14.31
N SER A 403 -8.58 -17.55 -15.63
CA SER A 403 -7.23 -17.37 -16.20
C SER A 403 -6.60 -16.06 -15.73
N ALA A 404 -5.29 -16.08 -15.46
CA ALA A 404 -4.52 -14.99 -14.87
C ALA A 404 -4.88 -14.64 -13.40
N CYS A 405 -5.67 -15.49 -12.72
CA CYS A 405 -5.91 -15.44 -11.27
C CYS A 405 -5.04 -16.49 -10.54
N THR A 406 -3.72 -16.28 -10.56
CA THR A 406 -2.73 -17.25 -10.05
C THR A 406 -2.25 -16.96 -8.63
N THR A 407 -2.66 -15.83 -8.05
CA THR A 407 -2.19 -15.36 -6.76
C THR A 407 -3.03 -15.89 -5.60
N ALA A 408 -2.39 -16.07 -4.45
CA ALA A 408 -3.09 -16.32 -3.20
C ALA A 408 -3.89 -15.07 -2.79
N ALA A 409 -4.94 -15.25 -1.98
CA ALA A 409 -5.73 -14.12 -1.49
C ALA A 409 -4.88 -13.14 -0.66
N ILE A 410 -5.17 -11.85 -0.78
CA ILE A 410 -4.63 -10.80 0.09
C ILE A 410 -4.88 -11.18 1.55
N THR A 411 -3.85 -11.02 2.38
CA THR A 411 -3.98 -11.06 3.84
C THR A 411 -4.20 -9.63 4.33
N PRO A 412 -5.38 -9.28 4.87
CA PRO A 412 -5.62 -7.95 5.44
C PRO A 412 -4.71 -7.68 6.63
N LEU A 413 -4.64 -6.41 7.08
CA LEU A 413 -3.79 -6.00 8.19
C LEU A 413 -3.96 -6.90 9.43
N GLN A 414 -2.88 -7.62 9.78
CA GLN A 414 -2.76 -8.43 10.98
C GLN A 414 -1.89 -7.72 12.02
N ASP A 415 -2.26 -7.80 13.29
CA ASP A 415 -1.40 -7.37 14.39
C ASP A 415 -0.28 -8.40 14.63
N ILE A 416 0.94 -8.05 14.22
CA ILE A 416 2.09 -8.96 14.31
C ILE A 416 2.65 -9.11 15.73
N THR A 417 2.13 -8.34 16.70
CA THR A 417 2.46 -8.55 18.12
C THR A 417 1.73 -9.75 18.72
N THR A 418 0.65 -10.18 18.08
CA THR A 418 -0.09 -11.39 18.46
C THR A 418 0.49 -12.62 17.79
N THR A 419 0.51 -13.76 18.49
CA THR A 419 0.96 -15.04 17.91
C THR A 419 0.13 -15.42 16.68
N ASP A 420 -1.20 -15.25 16.76
CA ASP A 420 -2.12 -15.61 15.68
C ASP A 420 -1.96 -14.71 14.46
N GLY A 421 -1.96 -13.38 14.64
CA GLY A 421 -1.81 -12.43 13.54
C GLY A 421 -0.46 -12.58 12.83
N LYS A 422 0.61 -12.80 13.60
CA LYS A 422 1.93 -13.13 13.05
C LYS A 422 1.91 -14.44 12.26
N LYS A 423 1.30 -15.49 12.80
CA LYS A 423 1.23 -16.80 12.14
C LYS A 423 0.45 -16.73 10.82
N ILE A 424 -0.71 -16.08 10.81
CA ILE A 424 -1.53 -15.88 9.60
C ILE A 424 -0.69 -15.23 8.50
N LEU A 425 0.06 -14.18 8.85
CA LEU A 425 0.89 -13.46 7.89
C LEU A 425 2.06 -14.32 7.39
N THR A 426 2.79 -15.01 8.28
CA THR A 426 3.93 -15.85 7.89
C THR A 426 3.51 -17.07 7.06
N ASP A 427 2.36 -17.67 7.39
CA ASP A 427 1.80 -18.78 6.61
C ASP A 427 1.43 -18.32 5.20
N ALA A 428 0.82 -17.14 5.07
CA ALA A 428 0.49 -16.55 3.78
C ALA A 428 1.74 -16.24 2.93
N ILE A 429 2.80 -15.69 3.55
CA ILE A 429 4.10 -15.48 2.89
C ILE A 429 4.63 -16.82 2.36
N ASN A 430 4.66 -17.85 3.21
CA ASN A 430 5.21 -19.16 2.83
C ASN A 430 4.40 -19.86 1.73
N ALA A 431 3.09 -19.61 1.64
CA ALA A 431 2.20 -20.19 0.65
C ALA A 431 2.32 -19.58 -0.76
N MET A 432 3.05 -18.47 -0.94
CA MET A 432 3.20 -17.83 -2.25
C MET A 432 3.85 -18.75 -3.28
N ALA A 433 3.39 -18.73 -4.53
CA ALA A 433 3.96 -19.53 -5.63
C ALA A 433 4.28 -18.63 -6.83
N PRO A 434 5.42 -18.82 -7.53
CA PRO A 434 5.83 -17.99 -8.65
C PRO A 434 5.10 -18.38 -9.94
N THR A 435 4.03 -17.67 -10.32
CA THR A 435 3.22 -17.99 -11.51
C THR A 435 2.55 -16.73 -12.10
N GLY A 436 2.57 -16.61 -13.42
CA GLY A 436 1.90 -15.52 -14.16
C GLY A 436 2.83 -14.34 -14.49
N ASN A 437 2.24 -13.26 -15.02
CA ASN A 437 2.95 -12.04 -15.40
C ASN A 437 3.24 -11.13 -14.19
N THR A 438 3.87 -9.98 -14.43
CA THR A 438 4.30 -9.02 -13.42
C THR A 438 3.54 -7.70 -13.61
N ASN A 439 2.52 -7.44 -12.78
CA ASN A 439 1.73 -6.21 -12.80
C ASN A 439 1.93 -5.42 -11.49
N VAL A 440 3.07 -4.73 -11.38
CA VAL A 440 3.42 -3.92 -10.21
C VAL A 440 2.40 -2.83 -9.88
N PRO A 441 1.79 -2.08 -10.84
CA PRO A 441 0.80 -1.08 -10.47
C PRO A 441 -0.42 -1.70 -9.78
N GLU A 442 -0.88 -2.88 -10.19
CA GLU A 442 -1.99 -3.55 -9.50
C GLU A 442 -1.59 -3.97 -8.08
N GLY A 443 -0.40 -4.55 -7.91
CA GLY A 443 0.14 -4.88 -6.58
C GLY A 443 0.21 -3.64 -5.66
N LEU A 444 0.72 -2.52 -6.18
CA LEU A 444 0.80 -1.26 -5.44
C LEU A 444 -0.59 -0.69 -5.09
N ALA A 445 -1.55 -0.77 -6.00
CA ALA A 445 -2.89 -0.22 -5.80
C ALA A 445 -3.61 -0.98 -4.69
N TRP A 446 -3.49 -2.30 -4.67
CA TRP A 446 -3.98 -3.14 -3.58
C TRP A 446 -3.18 -2.96 -2.29
N GLY A 447 -1.87 -2.76 -2.39
CA GLY A 447 -1.02 -2.44 -1.25
C GLY A 447 -1.45 -1.16 -0.53
N TRP A 448 -1.82 -0.12 -1.28
CA TRP A 448 -2.40 1.10 -0.74
C TRP A 448 -3.77 0.83 -0.11
N ARG A 449 -4.66 0.12 -0.80
CA ARG A 449 -6.01 -0.22 -0.29
C ARG A 449 -5.98 -0.95 1.04
N THR A 450 -5.02 -1.87 1.27
CA THR A 450 -4.94 -2.63 2.53
C THR A 450 -4.49 -1.81 3.73
N VAL A 451 -3.70 -0.75 3.52
CA VAL A 451 -3.31 0.17 4.60
C VAL A 451 -4.26 1.35 4.74
N SER A 452 -5.09 1.63 3.74
CA SER A 452 -6.15 2.64 3.85
C SER A 452 -7.24 2.23 4.87
N SER A 453 -8.08 3.19 5.28
CA SER A 453 -9.34 2.88 5.98
C SER A 453 -10.55 2.65 5.05
N ASN A 454 -10.34 2.68 3.73
CA ASN A 454 -11.41 2.62 2.75
C ASN A 454 -11.80 1.17 2.45
N GLU A 455 -13.02 0.95 1.94
CA GLU A 455 -13.37 -0.33 1.35
C GLU A 455 -12.44 -0.62 0.15
N PRO A 456 -11.96 -1.85 -0.02
CA PRO A 456 -12.52 -3.09 0.55
C PRO A 456 -11.89 -3.59 1.86
N PHE A 457 -10.75 -3.03 2.29
CA PHE A 457 -10.03 -3.46 3.49
C PHE A 457 -10.07 -2.37 4.57
N THR A 458 -11.16 -2.34 5.33
CA THR A 458 -11.41 -1.28 6.33
C THR A 458 -10.68 -1.48 7.66
N GLN A 459 -9.70 -2.39 7.73
CA GLN A 459 -8.95 -2.69 8.96
C GLN A 459 -7.91 -1.61 9.31
N GLY A 460 -7.51 -0.79 8.34
CA GLY A 460 -6.61 0.32 8.55
C GLY A 460 -7.24 1.42 9.39
N ARG A 461 -6.43 2.08 10.22
CA ARG A 461 -6.82 3.28 10.97
C ARG A 461 -7.30 4.37 10.03
N PRO A 462 -8.20 5.28 10.47
CA PRO A 462 -8.67 6.40 9.66
C PRO A 462 -7.53 7.10 8.91
N ASN A 463 -7.72 7.38 7.63
CA ASN A 463 -6.72 8.07 6.80
C ASN A 463 -6.32 9.46 7.34
N THR A 464 -7.15 10.06 8.21
CA THR A 464 -6.89 11.34 8.87
C THR A 464 -6.24 11.19 10.26
N GLU A 465 -6.00 9.97 10.75
CA GLU A 465 -5.40 9.73 12.05
C GLU A 465 -3.95 10.21 12.08
N ARG A 466 -3.66 11.17 12.97
CA ARG A 466 -2.30 11.67 13.20
C ARG A 466 -1.55 10.74 14.14
N GLY A 467 -0.29 10.47 13.82
CA GLY A 467 0.52 9.54 14.59
C GLY A 467 0.35 8.08 14.16
N ASN A 468 0.02 7.88 12.88
CA ASN A 468 -0.02 6.57 12.24
C ASN A 468 0.66 6.68 10.88
N ASP A 469 1.78 5.99 10.71
CA ASP A 469 2.46 5.94 9.41
C ASP A 469 1.94 4.73 8.62
N LYS A 470 1.44 5.02 7.41
CA LYS A 470 1.01 4.02 6.44
C LYS A 470 2.12 3.82 5.42
N VAL A 471 2.67 2.61 5.33
CA VAL A 471 3.82 2.29 4.49
C VAL A 471 3.46 1.17 3.53
N VAL A 472 3.82 1.32 2.26
CA VAL A 472 3.72 0.25 1.27
C VAL A 472 5.11 -0.11 0.80
N ILE A 473 5.48 -1.37 0.97
CA ILE A 473 6.77 -1.93 0.57
C ILE A 473 6.54 -2.81 -0.65
N VAL A 474 7.00 -2.36 -1.81
CA VAL A 474 6.90 -3.10 -3.07
C VAL A 474 8.21 -3.80 -3.34
N LEU A 475 8.17 -5.09 -3.64
CA LEU A 475 9.33 -5.84 -4.11
C LEU A 475 9.01 -6.58 -5.40
N THR A 476 9.88 -6.43 -6.40
CA THR A 476 9.80 -7.12 -7.70
C THR A 476 11.19 -7.46 -8.24
N ASP A 477 11.31 -8.50 -9.05
CA ASP A 477 12.55 -8.94 -9.67
C ASP A 477 12.70 -8.57 -11.15
N GLY A 478 11.76 -7.76 -11.67
CA GLY A 478 11.61 -7.61 -13.10
C GLY A 478 10.94 -6.32 -13.54
N ALA A 479 10.88 -6.14 -14.85
CA ALA A 479 10.07 -5.13 -15.48
C ALA A 479 8.59 -5.53 -15.45
N ASN A 480 7.70 -4.54 -15.51
CA ASN A 480 6.28 -4.78 -15.72
C ASN A 480 6.05 -5.55 -17.03
N THR A 481 5.22 -6.61 -16.98
CA THR A 481 4.92 -7.45 -18.14
C THR A 481 3.42 -7.62 -18.34
N TYR A 482 3.01 -7.54 -19.60
CA TYR A 482 1.67 -7.90 -20.07
C TYR A 482 1.84 -8.73 -21.34
N SER A 483 1.34 -9.96 -21.36
CA SER A 483 1.62 -10.87 -22.47
C SER A 483 0.88 -10.46 -23.74
N ILE A 484 1.61 -10.51 -24.87
CA ILE A 484 1.04 -10.35 -26.20
C ILE A 484 0.20 -11.60 -26.52
N GLY A 485 -0.89 -11.43 -27.27
CA GLY A 485 -1.61 -12.56 -27.87
C GLY A 485 -0.75 -13.34 -28.88
N PRO A 486 -1.29 -14.42 -29.48
CA PRO A 486 -0.57 -15.16 -30.50
C PRO A 486 -0.15 -14.25 -31.67
N SER A 487 0.95 -14.59 -32.36
CA SER A 487 1.62 -13.70 -33.34
C SER A 487 0.73 -13.23 -34.51
N ASN A 488 -0.34 -13.97 -34.80
CA ASN A 488 -1.32 -13.71 -35.85
C ASN A 488 -2.63 -13.07 -35.34
N ASP A 489 -2.76 -12.82 -34.04
CA ASP A 489 -3.98 -12.34 -33.41
C ASP A 489 -4.47 -11.00 -34.01
N MET A 490 -3.55 -10.15 -34.47
CA MET A 490 -3.87 -8.85 -35.08
C MET A 490 -4.33 -8.92 -36.55
N THR A 491 -4.35 -10.11 -37.16
CA THR A 491 -4.79 -10.29 -38.55
C THR A 491 -6.32 -10.33 -38.68
N SER A 492 -6.86 -10.20 -39.90
CA SER A 492 -8.32 -10.13 -40.13
C SER A 492 -9.09 -11.39 -39.71
N ASN A 493 -8.41 -12.53 -39.60
CA ASN A 493 -9.03 -13.83 -39.34
C ASN A 493 -9.11 -14.19 -37.85
N TYR A 494 -8.71 -13.27 -36.97
CA TYR A 494 -8.53 -13.50 -35.53
C TYR A 494 -9.41 -12.55 -34.71
N ALA A 495 -9.54 -12.82 -33.40
CA ALA A 495 -10.32 -12.00 -32.48
C ALA A 495 -9.73 -10.60 -32.30
N LYS A 496 -8.42 -10.42 -32.56
CA LYS A 496 -7.66 -9.19 -32.32
C LYS A 496 -7.68 -8.79 -30.85
N ASN A 497 -7.34 -9.75 -29.98
CA ASN A 497 -7.21 -9.59 -28.53
C ASN A 497 -6.08 -8.63 -28.14
N GLY A 498 -4.99 -8.60 -28.91
CA GLY A 498 -3.76 -7.84 -28.70
C GLY A 498 -2.89 -8.34 -27.56
N SER A 499 -3.50 -8.97 -26.58
CA SER A 499 -2.87 -9.48 -25.39
C SER A 499 -3.53 -10.78 -24.95
N THR A 500 -2.91 -11.46 -23.99
CA THR A 500 -3.67 -12.39 -23.13
C THR A 500 -4.60 -11.58 -22.21
N TYR A 501 -5.57 -12.26 -21.60
CA TYR A 501 -6.43 -11.64 -20.59
C TYR A 501 -5.69 -11.50 -19.24
N ALA A 502 -5.86 -10.37 -18.55
CA ALA A 502 -5.36 -10.13 -17.18
C ALA A 502 -6.16 -8.96 -16.55
N ALA A 503 -5.65 -8.34 -15.47
CA ALA A 503 -6.36 -7.31 -14.69
C ALA A 503 -7.01 -6.19 -15.53
N TYR A 504 -6.36 -5.71 -16.60
CA TYR A 504 -6.89 -4.66 -17.48
C TYR A 504 -7.81 -5.16 -18.62
N GLY A 505 -8.11 -6.47 -18.67
CA GLY A 505 -8.79 -7.12 -19.79
C GLY A 505 -7.97 -7.10 -21.08
N TYR A 506 -8.56 -7.51 -22.20
CA TYR A 506 -7.85 -7.45 -23.49
C TYR A 506 -7.53 -6.02 -23.93
N THR A 507 -6.41 -5.85 -24.62
CA THR A 507 -5.91 -4.54 -25.04
C THR A 507 -6.24 -4.19 -26.48
N GLY A 508 -6.70 -5.15 -27.29
CA GLY A 508 -6.85 -5.01 -28.74
C GLY A 508 -7.99 -4.11 -29.22
N PRO A 509 -8.07 -3.85 -30.54
CA PRO A 509 -8.95 -2.82 -31.12
C PRO A 509 -10.44 -3.17 -31.12
N ASN A 510 -10.80 -4.45 -31.03
CA ASN A 510 -12.20 -4.90 -31.08
C ASN A 510 -12.90 -4.82 -29.71
N PHE A 511 -12.19 -4.34 -28.68
CA PHE A 511 -12.66 -4.33 -27.31
C PHE A 511 -13.31 -3.00 -26.96
N PRO A 512 -14.42 -2.99 -26.19
CA PRO A 512 -15.08 -1.77 -25.78
C PRO A 512 -14.09 -0.85 -25.07
N LYS A 513 -13.97 0.38 -25.57
CA LYS A 513 -13.09 1.41 -25.02
C LYS A 513 -13.89 2.20 -23.99
N PRO A 514 -13.65 2.02 -22.67
CA PRO A 514 -14.39 2.76 -21.65
C PRO A 514 -14.13 4.27 -21.74
N VAL A 515 -12.99 4.67 -22.34
CA VAL A 515 -12.67 6.04 -22.72
C VAL A 515 -12.05 5.99 -24.12
N GLU A 516 -12.75 6.49 -25.15
CA GLU A 516 -12.18 6.60 -26.49
C GLU A 516 -10.92 7.50 -26.47
N PRO A 517 -9.83 7.13 -27.17
CA PRO A 517 -9.72 6.03 -28.13
C PRO A 517 -8.97 4.75 -27.64
N ALA A 518 -8.81 4.52 -26.33
CA ALA A 518 -7.91 3.48 -25.80
C ALA A 518 -8.59 2.38 -24.97
N THR A 519 -8.01 1.17 -25.01
CA THR A 519 -8.28 0.13 -24.00
C THR A 519 -7.65 0.51 -22.66
N ARG A 520 -8.18 -0.05 -21.56
CA ARG A 520 -7.92 0.44 -20.19
C ARG A 520 -6.44 0.65 -19.86
N LEU A 521 -5.58 -0.28 -20.24
CA LEU A 521 -4.14 -0.19 -19.96
C LEU A 521 -3.50 1.08 -20.53
N PHE A 522 -3.96 1.56 -21.69
CA PHE A 522 -3.42 2.72 -22.39
C PHE A 522 -4.17 4.03 -22.10
N VAL A 523 -5.22 3.99 -21.27
CA VAL A 523 -5.92 5.22 -20.87
C VAL A 523 -5.00 6.00 -19.93
N ASN A 524 -4.92 7.33 -20.10
CA ASN A 524 -4.04 8.22 -19.33
C ASN A 524 -2.52 7.97 -19.47
N THR A 525 -2.10 7.26 -20.52
CA THR A 525 -0.67 7.12 -20.86
C THR A 525 -0.31 7.85 -22.14
N THR A 526 0.97 8.17 -22.30
CA THR A 526 1.55 8.79 -23.50
C THR A 526 1.90 7.76 -24.58
N VAL A 527 1.77 6.47 -24.27
CA VAL A 527 2.09 5.34 -25.15
C VAL A 527 1.11 5.26 -26.32
N ALA A 528 1.59 4.81 -27.49
CA ALA A 528 0.77 4.64 -28.69
C ALA A 528 -0.38 3.64 -28.48
N LYS A 529 -1.62 4.13 -28.61
CA LYS A 529 -2.87 3.42 -28.29
C LYS A 529 -3.30 2.37 -29.31
N THR A 530 -2.57 2.22 -30.40
CA THR A 530 -2.86 1.31 -31.52
C THR A 530 -1.72 0.34 -31.81
N THR A 531 -0.66 0.35 -31.00
CA THR A 531 0.53 -0.46 -31.19
C THR A 531 0.70 -1.42 -30.02
N TYR A 532 0.47 -2.70 -30.29
CA TYR A 532 0.32 -3.78 -29.31
C TYR A 532 1.60 -4.61 -29.23
N THR A 533 2.60 -4.12 -28.49
CA THR A 533 3.90 -4.78 -28.31
C THR A 533 4.25 -4.89 -26.83
N ALA A 534 5.11 -5.84 -26.47
CA ALA A 534 5.59 -6.00 -25.11
C ALA A 534 6.20 -4.69 -24.57
N THR A 535 7.00 -3.99 -25.40
CA THR A 535 7.58 -2.69 -25.05
C THR A 535 6.53 -1.64 -24.70
N ASN A 536 5.46 -1.54 -25.50
CA ASN A 536 4.40 -0.57 -25.24
C ASN A 536 3.59 -0.94 -24.00
N TYR A 537 3.36 -2.23 -23.75
CA TYR A 537 2.69 -2.67 -22.54
C TYR A 537 3.50 -2.37 -21.28
N THR A 538 4.80 -2.67 -21.28
CA THR A 538 5.71 -2.33 -20.19
C THR A 538 5.71 -0.81 -19.96
N ALA A 539 5.85 -0.01 -21.01
CA ALA A 539 5.83 1.45 -20.89
C ALA A 539 4.50 1.98 -20.34
N ALA A 540 3.36 1.41 -20.75
CA ALA A 540 2.05 1.81 -20.26
C ALA A 540 1.90 1.46 -18.77
N LEU A 541 2.27 0.24 -18.36
CA LEU A 541 2.26 -0.16 -16.95
C LEU A 541 3.20 0.71 -16.11
N ASP A 542 4.37 1.07 -16.62
CA ASP A 542 5.31 1.95 -15.93
C ASP A 542 4.69 3.35 -15.72
N GLU A 543 4.03 3.93 -16.72
CA GLU A 543 3.33 5.21 -16.59
C GLU A 543 2.14 5.16 -15.61
N GLN A 544 1.34 4.08 -15.63
CA GLN A 544 0.27 3.87 -14.64
C GLN A 544 0.87 3.78 -13.22
N MET A 545 1.96 3.01 -13.06
CA MET A 545 2.67 2.89 -11.79
C MET A 545 3.14 4.26 -11.31
N GLN A 546 3.75 5.09 -12.16
CA GLN A 546 4.19 6.43 -11.76
C GLN A 546 3.02 7.31 -11.28
N THR A 547 1.89 7.26 -11.98
CA THR A 547 0.68 8.02 -11.62
C THR A 547 0.14 7.57 -10.26
N LEU A 548 -0.02 6.25 -10.08
CA LEU A 548 -0.44 5.65 -8.82
C LEU A 548 0.50 5.97 -7.66
N CYS A 549 1.82 5.90 -7.87
CA CYS A 549 2.80 6.27 -6.84
C CYS A 549 2.67 7.74 -6.43
N ALA A 550 2.42 8.65 -7.38
CA ALA A 550 2.18 10.05 -7.08
C ALA A 550 0.90 10.25 -6.26
N ASN A 551 -0.20 9.60 -6.64
CA ASN A 551 -1.49 9.67 -5.93
C ASN A 551 -1.41 9.10 -4.51
N ALA A 552 -0.72 7.97 -4.33
CA ALA A 552 -0.49 7.37 -3.01
C ALA A 552 0.33 8.29 -2.10
N LYS A 553 1.42 8.87 -2.61
CA LYS A 553 2.24 9.84 -1.86
C LYS A 553 1.46 11.10 -1.48
N ASN A 554 0.63 11.61 -2.39
CA ASN A 554 -0.27 12.74 -2.12
C ASN A 554 -1.30 12.41 -1.02
N SER A 555 -1.58 11.12 -0.81
CA SER A 555 -2.46 10.61 0.25
C SER A 555 -1.70 10.23 1.53
N ASN A 556 -0.47 10.72 1.70
CA ASN A 556 0.42 10.47 2.84
C ASN A 556 0.85 8.99 3.01
N ILE A 557 0.83 8.20 1.94
CA ILE A 557 1.39 6.85 1.95
C ILE A 557 2.90 6.92 1.69
N LEU A 558 3.69 6.32 2.58
CA LEU A 558 5.12 6.20 2.39
C LEU A 558 5.43 4.98 1.52
N LEU A 559 6.02 5.21 0.35
CA LEU A 559 6.38 4.15 -0.60
C LEU A 559 7.84 3.74 -0.44
N MET A 560 8.08 2.47 -0.18
CA MET A 560 9.39 1.82 -0.19
C MET A 560 9.43 0.80 -1.34
N THR A 561 10.50 0.76 -2.11
CA THR A 561 10.59 -0.14 -3.26
C THR A 561 11.91 -0.91 -3.28
N VAL A 562 11.86 -2.19 -3.58
CA VAL A 562 13.03 -3.07 -3.67
C VAL A 562 13.03 -3.75 -5.03
N SER A 563 14.11 -3.60 -5.80
CA SER A 563 14.35 -4.45 -6.96
C SER A 563 15.24 -5.63 -6.58
N LEU A 564 14.97 -6.80 -7.15
CA LEU A 564 15.74 -8.02 -6.92
C LEU A 564 16.46 -8.44 -8.20
N ASP A 565 17.79 -8.55 -8.13
CA ASP A 565 18.67 -9.03 -9.19
C ASP A 565 18.59 -8.24 -10.51
N LEU A 566 18.25 -6.95 -10.45
CA LEU A 566 18.27 -6.06 -11.61
C LEU A 566 19.65 -5.43 -11.81
N VAL A 567 20.12 -5.43 -13.06
CA VAL A 567 21.45 -4.95 -13.44
C VAL A 567 21.33 -3.65 -14.24
N SER A 568 21.95 -2.59 -13.72
CA SER A 568 21.88 -1.24 -14.32
C SER A 568 22.54 -1.11 -15.69
N SER A 569 23.36 -2.08 -16.12
CA SER A 569 23.99 -2.09 -17.45
C SER A 569 23.06 -2.57 -18.55
N LYS A 570 21.95 -3.26 -18.22
CA LYS A 570 20.96 -3.71 -19.20
C LYS A 570 19.87 -2.64 -19.35
N PRO A 571 19.61 -2.10 -20.54
CA PRO A 571 18.69 -0.98 -20.72
C PRO A 571 17.26 -1.21 -20.18
N ALA A 572 16.70 -2.40 -20.40
CA ALA A 572 15.36 -2.75 -19.91
C ALA A 572 15.29 -2.82 -18.37
N GLU A 573 16.28 -3.48 -17.74
CA GLU A 573 16.36 -3.59 -16.28
C GLU A 573 16.68 -2.23 -15.64
N LYS A 574 17.51 -1.40 -16.28
CA LYS A 574 17.75 -0.02 -15.87
C LYS A 574 16.46 0.82 -15.86
N THR A 575 15.60 0.64 -16.87
CA THR A 575 14.31 1.35 -16.94
C THR A 575 13.42 0.96 -15.75
N ALA A 576 13.36 -0.33 -15.41
CA ALA A 576 12.62 -0.81 -14.24
C ALA A 576 13.21 -0.28 -12.92
N ILE A 577 14.55 -0.28 -12.77
CA ILE A 577 15.26 0.34 -11.64
C ILE A 577 14.87 1.82 -11.48
N ASP A 578 14.94 2.58 -12.56
CA ASP A 578 14.67 4.02 -12.54
C ASP A 578 13.18 4.28 -12.21
N ALA A 579 12.26 3.45 -12.73
CA ALA A 579 10.83 3.54 -12.45
C ALA A 579 10.50 3.25 -10.97
N LEU A 580 11.06 2.18 -10.40
CA LEU A 580 10.89 1.85 -8.97
C LEU A 580 11.50 2.94 -8.07
N LYS A 581 12.72 3.39 -8.39
CA LYS A 581 13.37 4.46 -7.63
C LYS A 581 12.57 5.77 -7.67
N LYS A 582 11.96 6.12 -8.80
CA LYS A 582 11.08 7.30 -8.92
C LYS A 582 9.76 7.15 -8.16
N CYS A 583 9.21 5.94 -8.11
CA CYS A 583 8.03 5.62 -7.31
C CYS A 583 8.29 5.83 -5.81
N SER A 584 9.46 5.40 -5.32
CA SER A 584 9.82 5.48 -3.90
C SER A 584 9.75 6.89 -3.30
N SER A 585 9.41 6.93 -2.01
CA SER A 585 9.40 8.14 -1.21
C SER A 585 10.80 8.50 -0.71
N ASP A 586 10.95 9.72 -0.23
CA ASP A 586 12.17 10.18 0.42
C ASP A 586 12.17 9.76 1.90
N SER A 587 13.33 9.35 2.42
CA SER A 587 13.50 9.05 3.83
C SER A 587 13.36 10.33 4.65
N ARG A 588 12.69 10.22 5.80
CA ARG A 588 12.55 11.30 6.77
C ARG A 588 13.80 11.45 7.66
N PHE A 589 14.69 10.46 7.67
CA PHE A 589 15.82 10.37 8.61
C PHE A 589 17.17 10.29 7.90
N ARG A 590 17.27 9.54 6.79
CA ARG A 590 18.53 9.37 6.06
C ARG A 590 18.75 10.47 5.02
N LYS A 591 20.01 10.90 4.90
CA LYS A 591 20.49 11.75 3.81
C LYS A 591 21.13 10.89 2.71
N ASP A 592 21.05 11.36 1.47
CA ASP A 592 21.66 10.66 0.35
C ASP A 592 23.19 10.62 0.55
N PRO A 593 23.82 9.43 0.52
CA PRO A 593 25.26 9.30 0.73
C PRO A 593 26.10 10.03 -0.34
N THR A 594 25.54 10.22 -1.54
CA THR A 594 26.20 10.88 -2.68
C THR A 594 25.92 12.38 -2.73
N ASP A 595 24.82 12.83 -2.11
CA ASP A 595 24.45 14.24 -1.97
C ASP A 595 23.76 14.49 -0.62
N PRO A 596 24.53 14.75 0.45
CA PRO A 596 23.97 14.93 1.80
C PRO A 596 22.97 16.08 1.96
N SER A 597 22.85 16.96 0.95
CA SER A 597 21.84 18.03 0.93
C SER A 597 20.42 17.49 0.70
N LYS A 598 20.29 16.29 0.11
CA LYS A 598 19.01 15.67 -0.23
C LYS A 598 18.69 14.51 0.72
N PRO A 599 17.40 14.25 1.00
CA PRO A 599 17.01 13.02 1.67
C PRO A 599 17.33 11.81 0.78
N ALA A 600 17.70 10.68 1.40
CA ALA A 600 17.93 9.44 0.67
C ALA A 600 16.60 8.89 0.14
N LYS A 601 16.61 8.28 -1.05
CA LYS A 601 15.45 7.54 -1.56
C LYS A 601 15.23 6.24 -0.77
N LEU A 602 13.98 5.89 -0.50
CA LEU A 602 13.57 4.60 0.08
C LEU A 602 13.53 3.51 -1.00
N TYR A 603 14.65 3.35 -1.68
CA TYR A 603 14.85 2.40 -2.77
C TYR A 603 16.10 1.56 -2.53
N TRP A 604 15.97 0.26 -2.75
CA TRP A 604 17.07 -0.70 -2.64
C TRP A 604 17.16 -1.55 -3.90
N ASN A 605 18.36 -1.66 -4.48
CA ASN A 605 18.65 -2.64 -5.51
C ASN A 605 19.38 -3.84 -4.89
N ALA A 606 18.63 -4.86 -4.52
CA ALA A 606 19.14 -6.05 -3.86
C ALA A 606 19.56 -7.13 -4.88
N THR A 607 20.48 -7.99 -4.48
CA THR A 607 20.73 -9.28 -5.15
C THR A 607 20.21 -10.41 -4.28
N GLY A 608 20.13 -11.62 -4.81
CA GLY A 608 19.79 -12.80 -4.00
C GLY A 608 20.63 -12.92 -2.73
N ALA A 609 21.91 -12.54 -2.78
CA ALA A 609 22.82 -12.55 -1.62
C ALA A 609 22.63 -11.39 -0.64
N THR A 610 22.18 -10.21 -1.09
CA THR A 610 22.06 -9.00 -0.26
C THR A 610 20.62 -8.69 0.19
N LEU A 611 19.65 -9.52 -0.22
CA LEU A 611 18.24 -9.28 0.04
C LEU A 611 17.90 -9.19 1.54
N SER A 612 18.36 -10.14 2.36
CA SER A 612 18.14 -10.10 3.81
C SER A 612 18.74 -8.84 4.45
N GLN A 613 19.89 -8.35 3.95
CA GLN A 613 20.47 -7.10 4.43
C GLN A 613 19.59 -5.89 4.08
N SER A 614 19.04 -5.84 2.86
CA SER A 614 18.13 -4.76 2.45
C SER A 614 16.87 -4.73 3.32
N PHE A 615 16.32 -5.89 3.69
CA PHE A 615 15.18 -5.98 4.60
C PHE A 615 15.51 -5.54 6.04
N LYS A 616 16.75 -5.72 6.51
CA LYS A 616 17.20 -5.16 7.79
C LYS A 616 17.24 -3.63 7.75
N GLU A 617 17.79 -3.06 6.69
CA GLU A 617 17.80 -1.60 6.51
C GLU A 617 16.39 -1.02 6.41
N ILE A 618 15.45 -1.74 5.78
CA ILE A 618 14.03 -1.39 5.79
C ILE A 618 13.46 -1.44 7.21
N ALA A 619 13.75 -2.49 7.98
CA ALA A 619 13.32 -2.59 9.38
C ALA A 619 13.82 -1.41 10.22
N ASP A 620 15.06 -0.97 10.00
CA ASP A 620 15.64 0.20 10.67
C ASP A 620 14.91 1.49 10.27
N GLU A 621 14.60 1.70 8.98
CA GLU A 621 13.78 2.83 8.53
C GLU A 621 12.39 2.84 9.17
N LEU A 622 11.71 1.68 9.21
CA LEU A 622 10.40 1.55 9.85
C LEU A 622 10.46 1.80 11.35
N SER A 623 11.53 1.38 12.02
CA SER A 623 11.75 1.63 13.44
C SER A 623 11.94 3.13 13.71
N ASN A 624 12.72 3.82 12.88
CA ASN A 624 12.93 5.27 13.01
C ASN A 624 11.65 6.08 12.81
N LEU A 625 10.77 5.66 11.89
CA LEU A 625 9.45 6.29 11.70
C LEU A 625 8.60 6.29 12.96
N ARG A 626 8.87 5.41 13.94
CA ARG A 626 8.10 5.35 15.19
C ARG A 626 8.46 6.46 16.19
N ILE A 627 9.51 7.22 15.96
CA ILE A 627 9.99 8.30 16.83
C ILE A 627 9.54 9.64 16.24
N VAL A 628 8.70 10.38 16.97
CA VAL A 628 8.32 11.76 16.62
C VAL A 628 9.09 12.71 17.52
N SER A 629 9.89 13.60 16.93
CA SER A 629 10.56 14.72 17.61
C SER A 629 9.63 15.92 17.76
#